data_AF-A0A7K2P2R6-F1
#
_entry.id   AF-A0A7K2P2R6-F1
#
_cell.length_a   1.000
_cell.length_b   1.000
_cell.length_c   1.000
_cell.angle_alpha   90.00
_cell.angle_beta   90.00
_cell.angle_gamma   90.00
#
_symmetry.space_group_name_H-M   'P 1'
#
loop_
_entity.id
_entity.type
_entity.pdbx_description
1 polymer ?
#
loop_
_entity_poly.entity_id
_entity_poly.type
_entity_poly.pdbx_seq_one_letter_code
_entity_poly.pdbx_strand_id
1 'polypeptide(L)'
;FPVVGPVFAYGTGAFGTGGAEWAIADLWPHTLPPVGPPHPFTYDGVTPRNCMPSLHTAWATVIFIHSRKGPRVLRWAGTFWLVATLTATLGFGYHYAIDLIAGVVFAVTVEAGLRSLDRGWDRSGSLLVAHGALVFAAILGSTRYLSLEMARHPWVFGPLLLLAMASVLHGYVRTTKGWEPVPAAPPALPEPRLEAA
;
A
#
# COMPACT_ATOMS: atom_id res chain seq x y z
N PHE A 1 -8.28 -6.30 -16.61
CA PHE A 1 -7.52 -6.34 -15.35
C PHE A 1 -6.30 -5.46 -15.57
N PRO A 2 -6.05 -4.39 -14.80
CA PRO A 2 -4.81 -3.62 -14.92
C PRO A 2 -3.69 -4.47 -14.31
N VAL A 3 -3.20 -5.42 -15.09
CA VAL A 3 -2.08 -6.30 -14.72
C VAL A 3 -0.73 -5.65 -15.05
N VAL A 4 -0.77 -4.56 -15.82
CA VAL A 4 0.38 -3.87 -16.40
C VAL A 4 0.15 -2.36 -16.38
N GLY A 5 1.19 -1.60 -16.05
CA GLY A 5 1.13 -0.16 -15.81
C GLY A 5 1.12 0.65 -17.10
N PRO A 6 0.75 1.95 -17.04
CA PRO A 6 0.67 2.82 -18.22
C PRO A 6 1.85 2.76 -19.18
N VAL A 7 3.09 2.79 -18.66
CA VAL A 7 4.31 2.83 -19.49
C VAL A 7 4.55 1.54 -20.29
N PHE A 8 4.05 0.42 -19.78
CA PHE A 8 4.18 -0.89 -20.42
C PHE A 8 2.98 -1.24 -21.29
N ALA A 9 1.79 -0.71 -20.96
CA ALA A 9 0.59 -0.91 -21.76
C ALA A 9 0.52 0.05 -22.96
N TYR A 10 1.04 1.27 -22.80
CA TYR A 10 0.86 2.37 -23.74
C TYR A 10 2.15 3.12 -24.07
N GLY A 11 3.33 2.52 -23.94
CA GLY A 11 4.59 3.20 -24.24
C GLY A 11 5.71 2.22 -24.58
N THR A 12 6.92 2.75 -24.73
CA THR A 12 8.11 1.97 -25.12
C THR A 12 8.76 1.19 -23.97
N GLY A 13 8.07 1.03 -22.83
CA GLY A 13 8.66 0.57 -21.58
C GLY A 13 9.41 1.69 -20.84
N ALA A 14 9.95 1.39 -19.66
CA ALA A 14 10.65 2.40 -18.88
C ALA A 14 12.04 2.68 -19.46
N PHE A 15 12.37 3.95 -19.71
CA PHE A 15 13.69 4.35 -20.22
C PHE A 15 14.15 3.57 -21.47
N GLY A 16 13.22 3.22 -22.37
CA GLY A 16 13.56 2.52 -23.61
C GLY A 16 14.01 1.07 -23.44
N THR A 17 13.58 0.39 -22.36
CA THR A 17 13.88 -1.03 -22.09
C THR A 17 13.33 -2.02 -23.13
N GLY A 18 12.78 -1.57 -24.25
CA GLY A 18 11.98 -2.40 -25.14
C GLY A 18 10.60 -2.66 -24.53
N GLY A 19 9.59 -2.84 -25.38
CA GLY A 19 8.21 -2.85 -24.93
C GLY A 19 7.22 -2.30 -25.95
N ALA A 20 7.69 -1.48 -26.90
CA ALA A 20 6.84 -0.93 -27.96
C ALA A 20 6.15 -2.03 -28.76
N GLU A 21 6.87 -3.12 -29.00
CA GLU A 21 6.37 -4.32 -29.69
C GLU A 21 5.27 -5.08 -28.90
N TRP A 22 5.18 -4.84 -27.59
CA TRP A 22 4.17 -5.43 -26.69
C TRP A 22 3.11 -4.42 -26.22
N ALA A 23 3.29 -3.13 -26.51
CA ALA A 23 2.39 -2.07 -26.15
C ALA A 23 1.18 -2.02 -27.09
N ILE A 24 0.02 -1.62 -26.55
CA ILE A 24 -1.22 -1.48 -27.33
C ILE A 24 -1.11 -0.28 -28.29
N ALA A 25 -0.41 0.76 -27.86
CA ALA A 25 -0.12 1.97 -28.62
C ALA A 25 1.02 2.73 -27.94
N ASP A 26 1.71 3.62 -28.66
CA ASP A 26 2.71 4.52 -28.07
C ASP A 26 2.07 5.88 -27.75
N LEU A 27 1.50 5.99 -26.54
CA LEU A 27 0.73 7.16 -26.08
C LEU A 27 1.35 7.81 -24.83
N TRP A 28 1.84 7.01 -23.89
CA TRP A 28 2.41 7.46 -22.63
C TRP A 28 3.84 7.99 -22.82
N PRO A 29 4.24 9.10 -22.17
CA PRO A 29 3.48 9.91 -21.21
C PRO A 29 2.70 11.07 -21.85
N HIS A 30 2.77 11.23 -23.16
CA HIS A 30 2.36 12.46 -23.85
C HIS A 30 0.86 12.57 -24.09
N THR A 31 0.16 11.44 -24.15
CA THR A 31 -1.26 11.35 -24.50
C THR A 31 -1.99 10.44 -23.52
N LEU A 32 -3.11 10.91 -22.97
CA LEU A 32 -3.98 10.07 -22.15
C LEU A 32 -4.66 9.01 -23.04
N PRO A 33 -4.68 7.72 -22.63
CA PRO A 33 -5.40 6.70 -23.39
C PRO A 33 -6.89 7.06 -23.52
N PRO A 34 -7.50 6.92 -24.71
CA PRO A 34 -8.92 7.19 -24.89
C PRO A 34 -9.77 6.26 -24.04
N VAL A 35 -10.78 6.82 -23.36
CA VAL A 35 -11.73 6.04 -22.56
C VAL A 35 -12.79 5.46 -23.49
N GLY A 36 -12.63 4.17 -23.83
CA GLY A 36 -13.58 3.41 -24.62
C GLY A 36 -14.19 2.23 -23.85
N PRO A 37 -15.13 1.49 -24.48
CA PRO A 37 -15.56 0.20 -23.95
C PRO A 37 -14.35 -0.70 -23.71
N PRO A 38 -14.22 -1.37 -22.54
CA PRO A 38 -13.09 -2.23 -22.25
C PRO A 38 -13.14 -3.43 -23.19
N HIS A 39 -12.09 -3.55 -23.99
CA HIS A 39 -11.86 -4.75 -24.78
C HIS A 39 -10.91 -5.68 -24.01
N PRO A 40 -11.15 -7.00 -24.02
CA PRO A 40 -10.20 -7.95 -23.47
C PRO A 40 -8.84 -7.77 -24.14
N PHE A 41 -7.85 -7.36 -23.37
CA PHE A 41 -6.46 -7.43 -23.78
C PHE A 41 -5.84 -8.66 -23.13
N THR A 42 -5.56 -9.67 -23.96
CA THR A 42 -4.96 -10.92 -23.50
C THR A 42 -3.45 -10.78 -23.53
N TYR A 43 -2.85 -10.70 -22.35
CA TYR A 43 -1.41 -10.96 -22.21
C TYR A 43 -1.16 -12.47 -22.34
N ASP A 44 -0.10 -12.83 -23.03
CA ASP A 44 0.35 -14.21 -23.12
C ASP A 44 0.90 -14.74 -21.77
N GLY A 45 1.43 -15.97 -21.78
CA GLY A 45 2.02 -16.58 -20.60
C GLY A 45 3.38 -15.98 -20.19
N VAL A 46 3.99 -15.13 -21.02
CA VAL A 46 5.38 -14.68 -20.87
C VAL A 46 5.45 -13.20 -20.50
N THR A 47 4.44 -12.42 -20.88
CA THR A 47 4.41 -10.98 -20.63
C THR A 47 4.22 -10.70 -19.13
N PRO A 48 5.11 -9.91 -18.49
CA PRO A 48 5.08 -9.70 -17.04
C PRO A 48 3.80 -9.02 -16.55
N ARG A 49 3.04 -9.70 -15.69
CA ARG A 49 1.79 -9.20 -15.06
C ARG A 49 2.07 -8.73 -13.62
N ASN A 50 2.83 -7.64 -13.47
CA ASN A 50 3.46 -7.27 -12.20
C ASN A 50 2.90 -5.99 -11.53
N CYS A 51 1.73 -5.49 -11.92
CA CYS A 51 1.24 -4.21 -11.39
C CYS A 51 0.39 -4.26 -10.13
N MET A 52 -0.46 -5.28 -9.96
CA MET A 52 -1.44 -5.31 -8.88
C MET A 52 -1.17 -6.48 -7.92
N PRO A 53 -0.93 -6.22 -6.61
CA PRO A 53 -0.70 -4.91 -5.98
C PRO A 53 0.71 -4.36 -6.22
N SER A 54 0.92 -3.06 -6.03
CA SER A 54 2.24 -2.45 -6.15
C SER A 54 3.18 -2.90 -5.02
N LEU A 55 4.12 -3.80 -5.31
CA LEU A 55 5.11 -4.26 -4.33
C LEU A 55 6.11 -3.16 -3.92
N HIS A 56 6.46 -2.24 -4.83
CA HIS A 56 7.26 -1.06 -4.50
C HIS A 56 6.59 -0.25 -3.37
N THR A 57 5.28 -0.02 -3.51
CA THR A 57 4.48 0.66 -2.50
C THR A 57 4.40 -0.13 -1.21
N ALA A 58 4.22 -1.44 -1.30
CA ALA A 58 4.17 -2.31 -0.13
C ALA A 58 5.47 -2.24 0.69
N TRP A 59 6.63 -2.44 0.05
CA TRP A 59 7.94 -2.35 0.69
C TRP A 59 8.22 -0.96 1.27
N ALA A 60 7.94 0.10 0.50
CA ALA A 60 8.12 1.47 0.97
C ALA A 60 7.23 1.78 2.19
N THR A 61 6.02 1.23 2.22
CA THR A 61 5.10 1.35 3.36
C THR A 61 5.66 0.66 4.61
N VAL A 62 6.18 -0.56 4.46
CA VAL A 62 6.81 -1.30 5.58
C VAL A 62 8.04 -0.54 6.09
N ILE A 63 8.95 -0.09 5.21
CA ILE A 63 10.11 0.74 5.59
C ILE A 63 9.66 1.98 6.35
N PHE A 64 8.62 2.66 5.86
CA PHE A 64 8.06 3.83 6.53
C PHE A 64 7.54 3.51 7.93
N ILE A 65 6.78 2.43 8.10
CA ILE A 65 6.25 1.98 9.40
C ILE A 65 7.40 1.71 10.38
N HIS A 66 8.39 0.91 9.97
CA HIS A 66 9.48 0.49 10.84
C HIS A 66 10.45 1.64 11.18
N SER A 67 10.62 2.60 10.27
CA SER A 67 11.41 3.81 10.55
C SER A 67 10.80 4.72 11.64
N ARG A 68 9.51 4.57 11.99
CA ARG A 68 8.84 5.46 12.98
C ARG A 68 9.40 5.35 14.39
N LYS A 69 9.97 4.20 14.76
CA LYS A 69 10.60 3.96 16.07
C LYS A 69 12.09 4.33 16.12
N GLY A 70 12.67 4.74 14.98
CA GLY A 70 14.07 5.13 14.88
C GLY A 70 14.35 6.60 15.22
N PRO A 71 15.64 7.01 15.22
CA PRO A 71 16.05 8.40 15.36
C PRO A 71 15.46 9.31 14.27
N ARG A 72 15.45 10.63 14.51
CA ARG A 72 14.82 11.62 13.61
C ARG A 72 15.28 11.51 12.15
N VAL A 73 16.55 11.20 11.92
CA VAL A 73 17.11 11.01 10.57
C VAL A 73 16.44 9.83 9.85
N LEU A 74 16.29 8.68 10.51
CA LEU A 74 15.61 7.51 9.92
C LEU A 74 14.13 7.80 9.66
N ARG A 75 13.49 8.60 10.51
CA ARG A 75 12.11 9.04 10.29
C ARG A 75 12.00 9.93 9.04
N TRP A 76 12.90 10.87 8.84
CA TRP A 76 12.89 11.68 7.61
C TRP A 76 13.21 10.84 6.38
N ALA A 77 14.23 9.98 6.45
CA ALA A 77 14.61 9.10 5.35
C ALA A 77 13.47 8.16 4.93
N GLY A 78 12.78 7.54 5.89
CA GLY A 78 11.63 6.66 5.60
C GLY A 78 10.44 7.41 4.99
N THR A 79 10.19 8.65 5.41
CA THR A 79 9.13 9.49 4.82
C THR A 79 9.50 9.90 3.39
N PHE A 80 10.73 10.36 3.19
CA PHE A 80 11.26 10.70 1.87
C PHE A 80 11.18 9.50 0.92
N TRP A 81 11.67 8.33 1.36
CA TRP A 81 11.67 7.11 0.57
C TRP A 81 10.26 6.71 0.13
N LEU A 82 9.28 6.79 1.04
CA LEU A 82 7.89 6.52 0.71
C LEU A 82 7.37 7.49 -0.36
N VAL A 83 7.49 8.80 -0.13
CA VAL A 83 6.97 9.82 -1.05
C VAL A 83 7.65 9.74 -2.41
N ALA A 84 8.98 9.60 -2.44
CA ALA A 84 9.75 9.45 -3.66
C ALA A 84 9.32 8.19 -4.44
N THR A 85 9.14 7.06 -3.74
CA THR A 85 8.69 5.80 -4.36
C THR A 85 7.29 5.94 -4.97
N LEU A 86 6.32 6.49 -4.24
CA LEU A 86 4.95 6.68 -4.74
C LEU A 86 4.93 7.65 -5.94
N THR A 87 5.72 8.71 -5.87
CA THR A 87 5.83 9.68 -6.96
C THR A 87 6.49 9.06 -8.19
N ALA A 88 7.53 8.24 -8.02
CA ALA A 88 8.20 7.56 -9.11
C ALA A 88 7.29 6.50 -9.77
N THR A 89 6.57 5.70 -8.99
CA THR A 89 5.70 4.65 -9.55
C THR A 89 4.53 5.22 -10.34
N LEU A 90 3.96 6.35 -9.91
CA LEU A 90 2.93 7.07 -10.67
C LEU A 90 3.51 7.87 -11.83
N GLY A 91 4.53 8.69 -11.55
CA GLY A 91 5.09 9.66 -12.50
C GLY A 91 5.75 9.00 -13.70
N PHE A 92 6.44 7.88 -13.50
CA PHE A 92 6.99 7.10 -14.61
C PHE A 92 5.98 6.15 -15.26
N GLY A 93 4.76 6.05 -14.72
CA GLY A 93 3.70 5.21 -15.29
C GLY A 93 3.89 3.72 -15.04
N TYR A 94 4.62 3.33 -13.98
CA TYR A 94 4.75 1.93 -13.59
C TYR A 94 3.47 1.34 -13.02
N HIS A 95 2.63 2.18 -12.40
CA HIS A 95 1.44 1.75 -11.69
C HIS A 95 0.30 2.75 -11.85
N TYR A 96 -0.93 2.26 -11.77
CA TYR A 96 -2.11 3.09 -11.52
C TYR A 96 -2.24 3.40 -10.03
N ALA A 97 -2.91 4.51 -9.68
CA ALA A 97 -3.13 4.89 -8.29
C ALA A 97 -3.82 3.79 -7.45
N ILE A 98 -4.71 3.01 -8.06
CA ILE A 98 -5.37 1.88 -7.37
C ILE A 98 -4.38 0.78 -6.97
N ASP A 99 -3.29 0.59 -7.71
CA ASP A 99 -2.25 -0.40 -7.40
C ASP A 99 -1.48 -0.02 -6.13
N LEU A 100 -1.25 1.28 -5.93
CA LEU A 100 -0.64 1.84 -4.73
C LEU A 100 -1.55 1.65 -3.52
N ILE A 101 -2.85 1.98 -3.66
CA ILE A 101 -3.86 1.79 -2.61
C ILE A 101 -3.91 0.32 -2.17
N ALA A 102 -3.99 -0.61 -3.14
CA ALA A 102 -3.96 -2.03 -2.87
C ALA A 102 -2.64 -2.47 -2.22
N GLY A 103 -1.50 -1.91 -2.65
CA GLY A 103 -0.18 -2.16 -2.07
C GLY A 103 -0.07 -1.74 -0.60
N VAL A 104 -0.63 -0.58 -0.24
CA VAL A 104 -0.70 -0.13 1.17
C VAL A 104 -1.57 -1.07 1.99
N VAL A 105 -2.79 -1.38 1.52
CA VAL A 105 -3.71 -2.29 2.22
C VAL A 105 -3.05 -3.66 2.43
N PHE A 106 -2.42 -4.21 1.38
CA PHE A 106 -1.69 -5.47 1.45
C PHE A 106 -0.59 -5.43 2.51
N ALA A 107 0.31 -4.44 2.44
CA ALA A 107 1.43 -4.33 3.37
C ALA A 107 0.98 -4.21 4.83
N VAL A 108 -0.01 -3.35 5.10
CA VAL A 108 -0.54 -3.13 6.45
C VAL A 108 -1.23 -4.37 6.99
N THR A 109 -1.94 -5.11 6.15
CA THR A 109 -2.61 -6.37 6.52
C THR A 109 -1.59 -7.44 6.90
N VAL A 110 -0.52 -7.60 6.11
CA VAL A 110 0.58 -8.54 6.41
C VAL A 110 1.31 -8.14 7.69
N GLU A 111 1.67 -6.86 7.85
CA GLU A 111 2.31 -6.33 9.05
C GLU A 111 1.44 -6.55 10.30
N ALA A 112 0.11 -6.37 10.19
CA ALA A 112 -0.81 -6.68 11.29
C ALA A 112 -0.79 -8.16 11.66
N GLY A 113 -0.79 -9.06 10.66
CA GLY A 113 -0.70 -10.50 10.89
C GLY A 113 0.61 -10.89 11.58
N LEU A 114 1.74 -10.42 11.08
CA LEU A 114 3.06 -10.71 11.68
C LEU A 114 3.15 -10.24 13.14
N ARG A 115 2.73 -9.00 13.42
CA ARG A 115 2.70 -8.49 14.80
C ARG A 115 1.74 -9.24 15.71
N SER A 116 0.64 -9.73 15.16
CA SER A 116 -0.31 -10.55 15.92
C SER A 116 0.32 -11.88 16.28
N LEU A 117 1.04 -12.53 15.36
CA LEU A 117 1.77 -13.78 15.61
C LEU A 117 2.81 -13.62 16.71
N ASP A 118 3.64 -12.57 16.62
CA ASP A 118 4.69 -12.29 17.62
C ASP A 118 4.15 -12.11 19.04
N ARG A 119 2.86 -11.73 19.18
CA ARG A 119 2.18 -11.50 20.46
C ARG A 119 1.30 -12.66 20.92
N GLY A 120 1.36 -13.80 20.24
CA GLY A 120 0.55 -14.99 20.59
C GLY A 120 -0.86 -15.01 20.01
N TRP A 121 -1.12 -14.20 18.97
CA TRP A 121 -2.36 -14.10 18.18
C TRP A 121 -3.63 -13.81 18.99
N ASP A 122 -4.20 -12.61 18.83
CA ASP A 122 -5.39 -12.18 19.56
C ASP A 122 -6.60 -11.91 18.64
N ARG A 123 -7.76 -11.71 19.26
CA ARG A 123 -9.00 -11.39 18.54
C ARG A 123 -8.90 -10.07 17.77
N SER A 124 -8.20 -9.08 18.33
CA SER A 124 -8.07 -7.75 17.70
C SER A 124 -7.22 -7.82 16.43
N GLY A 125 -6.14 -8.60 16.45
CA GLY A 125 -5.32 -8.93 15.29
C GLY A 125 -6.13 -9.70 14.23
N SER A 126 -6.90 -10.69 14.65
CA SER A 126 -7.75 -11.49 13.75
C SER A 126 -8.78 -10.62 13.00
N LEU A 127 -9.46 -9.72 13.71
CA LEU A 127 -10.44 -8.79 13.10
C LEU A 127 -9.77 -7.81 12.14
N LEU A 128 -8.59 -7.29 12.48
CA LEU A 128 -7.86 -6.36 11.62
C LEU A 128 -7.37 -7.04 10.33
N VAL A 129 -6.81 -8.25 10.44
CA VAL A 129 -6.36 -9.04 9.28
C VAL A 129 -7.54 -9.39 8.38
N ALA A 130 -8.66 -9.83 8.96
CA ALA A 130 -9.88 -10.14 8.21
C ALA A 130 -10.44 -8.90 7.49
N HIS A 131 -10.50 -7.75 8.17
CA HIS A 131 -10.93 -6.49 7.56
C HIS A 131 -10.01 -6.07 6.39
N GLY A 132 -8.69 -6.10 6.61
CA GLY A 132 -7.71 -5.79 5.58
C GLY A 132 -7.80 -6.71 4.36
N ALA A 133 -7.94 -8.02 4.59
CA ALA A 133 -8.12 -9.02 3.53
C ALA A 133 -9.42 -8.82 2.75
N LEU A 134 -10.52 -8.48 3.44
CA LEU A 134 -11.80 -8.18 2.81
C LEU A 134 -11.72 -6.93 1.94
N VAL A 135 -11.12 -5.84 2.44
CA VAL A 135 -10.91 -4.61 1.67
C VAL A 135 -10.04 -4.89 0.45
N PHE A 136 -8.95 -5.65 0.61
CA PHE A 136 -8.08 -6.04 -0.50
C PHE A 136 -8.84 -6.84 -1.56
N ALA A 137 -9.58 -7.88 -1.15
CA ALA A 137 -10.41 -8.68 -2.04
C ALA A 137 -11.49 -7.84 -2.74
N ALA A 138 -12.09 -6.87 -2.04
CA ALA A 138 -13.08 -5.96 -2.62
C ALA A 138 -12.45 -5.03 -3.66
N ILE A 139 -11.22 -4.53 -3.46
CA ILE A 139 -10.48 -3.76 -4.47
C ILE A 139 -10.23 -4.61 -5.72
N LEU A 140 -9.75 -5.85 -5.54
CA LEU A 140 -9.49 -6.76 -6.66
C LEU A 140 -10.78 -7.13 -7.41
N GLY A 141 -11.85 -7.46 -6.67
CA GLY A 141 -13.16 -7.77 -7.22
C GLY A 141 -13.77 -6.58 -7.98
N SER A 142 -13.73 -5.38 -7.40
CA SER A 142 -14.23 -4.16 -8.04
C SER A 142 -13.44 -3.84 -9.30
N THR A 143 -12.12 -4.02 -9.28
CA THR A 143 -11.27 -3.84 -10.45
C THR A 143 -11.58 -4.86 -11.55
N ARG A 144 -11.98 -6.09 -11.18
CA ARG A 144 -12.33 -7.16 -12.13
C ARG A 144 -13.71 -6.98 -12.75
N TYR A 145 -14.69 -6.58 -11.95
CA TYR A 145 -16.11 -6.68 -12.29
C TYR A 145 -16.81 -5.32 -12.42
N LEU A 146 -16.27 -4.25 -11.83
CA LEU A 146 -16.89 -2.92 -11.75
C LEU A 146 -16.02 -1.82 -12.36
N SER A 147 -15.00 -2.16 -13.16
CA SER A 147 -14.05 -1.19 -13.71
C SER A 147 -14.71 -0.10 -14.55
N LEU A 148 -15.78 -0.44 -15.27
CA LEU A 148 -16.57 0.53 -16.05
C LEU A 148 -17.35 1.49 -15.17
N GLU A 149 -18.05 0.96 -14.17
CA GLU A 149 -18.82 1.73 -13.21
C GLU A 149 -17.91 2.68 -12.44
N MET A 150 -16.72 2.21 -12.06
CA MET A 150 -15.65 3.00 -11.45
C MET A 150 -15.18 4.13 -12.35
N ALA A 151 -14.96 3.86 -13.64
CA ALA A 151 -14.55 4.87 -14.62
C ALA A 151 -15.66 5.90 -14.90
N ARG A 152 -16.93 5.50 -14.88
CA ARG A 152 -18.08 6.41 -15.06
C ARG A 152 -18.33 7.31 -13.85
N HIS A 153 -18.02 6.85 -12.64
CA HIS A 153 -18.26 7.58 -11.39
C HIS A 153 -16.97 7.81 -10.57
N PRO A 154 -15.94 8.46 -11.14
CA PRO A 154 -14.63 8.59 -10.49
C PRO A 154 -14.71 9.38 -9.17
N TRP A 155 -15.63 10.36 -9.08
CA TRP A 155 -15.87 11.14 -7.87
C TRP A 155 -16.53 10.36 -6.73
N VAL A 156 -17.09 9.19 -7.01
CA VAL A 156 -17.62 8.28 -5.99
C VAL A 156 -16.57 7.25 -5.62
N PHE A 157 -16.05 6.53 -6.62
CA PHE A 157 -15.14 5.40 -6.37
C PHE A 157 -13.74 5.84 -5.95
N GLY A 158 -13.24 6.99 -6.41
CA GLY A 158 -11.96 7.55 -5.97
C GLY A 158 -11.92 7.77 -4.45
N PRO A 159 -12.84 8.60 -3.89
CA PRO A 159 -12.96 8.77 -2.46
C PRO A 159 -13.25 7.45 -1.71
N LEU A 160 -14.10 6.57 -2.25
CA LEU A 160 -14.40 5.28 -1.64
C LEU A 160 -13.14 4.42 -1.45
N LEU A 161 -12.28 4.32 -2.48
CA LEU A 161 -11.03 3.57 -2.40
C LEU A 161 -10.07 4.15 -1.36
N LEU A 162 -9.95 5.48 -1.31
CA LEU A 162 -9.14 6.18 -0.31
C LEU A 162 -9.66 5.94 1.11
N LEU A 163 -10.98 6.02 1.30
CA LEU A 163 -11.63 5.74 2.59
C LEU A 163 -11.48 4.28 3.00
N ALA A 164 -11.57 3.34 2.06
CA ALA A 164 -11.34 1.92 2.32
C ALA A 164 -9.91 1.68 2.82
N MET A 165 -8.90 2.23 2.16
CA MET A 165 -7.51 2.18 2.65
C MET A 165 -7.35 2.87 4.00
N ALA A 166 -7.93 4.06 4.18
CA ALA A 166 -7.88 4.79 5.44
C ALA A 166 -8.50 3.98 6.59
N SER A 167 -9.56 3.20 6.35
CA SER A 167 -10.18 2.33 7.36
C SER A 167 -9.21 1.25 7.87
N VAL A 168 -8.41 0.65 6.98
CA VAL A 168 -7.41 -0.36 7.32
C VAL A 168 -6.25 0.29 8.09
N LEU A 169 -5.76 1.45 7.64
CA LEU A 169 -4.74 2.22 8.34
C LEU A 169 -5.20 2.65 9.73
N HIS A 170 -6.44 3.13 9.85
CA HIS A 170 -7.02 3.54 11.12
C HIS A 170 -7.13 2.36 12.10
N GLY A 171 -7.65 1.21 11.63
CA GLY A 171 -7.69 -0.03 12.39
C GLY A 171 -6.30 -0.44 12.87
N TYR A 172 -5.32 -0.42 11.97
CA TYR A 172 -3.93 -0.74 12.28
C TYR A 172 -3.34 0.17 13.36
N VAL A 173 -3.46 1.49 13.21
CA VAL A 173 -2.94 2.45 14.20
C VAL A 173 -3.64 2.27 15.54
N ARG A 174 -4.96 2.10 15.55
CA ARG A 174 -5.74 1.90 16.79
C ARG A 174 -5.33 0.62 17.52
N THR A 175 -5.22 -0.49 16.79
CA THR A 175 -4.87 -1.80 17.37
C THR A 175 -3.42 -1.80 17.87
N THR A 176 -2.48 -1.30 17.06
CA THR A 176 -1.04 -1.32 17.41
C THR A 176 -0.66 -0.35 18.53
N LYS A 177 -1.36 0.80 18.68
CA LYS A 177 -1.20 1.67 19.86
C LYS A 177 -1.52 0.95 21.16
N GLY A 178 -2.57 0.12 21.17
CA GLY A 178 -2.92 -0.70 22.32
C GLY A 178 -1.92 -1.81 22.64
N TRP A 179 -0.96 -2.05 21.74
CA TRP A 179 0.09 -3.05 21.91
C TRP A 179 1.42 -2.47 22.40
N GLU A 180 1.55 -1.13 22.46
CA GLU A 180 2.76 -0.50 22.98
C GLU A 180 2.91 -0.78 24.48
N PRO A 181 4.10 -1.22 24.94
CA PRO A 181 4.34 -1.43 26.37
C PRO A 181 4.12 -0.13 27.13
N VAL A 182 3.27 -0.16 28.17
CA VAL A 182 3.23 0.94 29.14
C VAL A 182 4.61 0.97 29.82
N PRO A 183 5.34 2.10 29.81
CA PRO A 183 6.59 2.20 30.55
C PRO A 183 6.33 1.83 32.01
N ALA A 184 7.05 0.83 32.52
CA ALA A 184 6.99 0.52 33.94
C ALA A 184 7.34 1.78 34.74
N ALA A 185 6.54 2.09 35.77
CA ALA A 185 6.87 3.17 36.68
C ALA A 185 8.30 2.96 37.22
N PRO A 186 9.13 4.01 37.32
CA PRO A 186 10.45 3.88 37.93
C PRO A 186 10.31 3.20 39.30
N PRO A 187 11.19 2.23 39.65
CA PRO A 187 11.17 1.65 40.98
C PRO A 187 11.21 2.77 42.01
N ALA A 188 10.32 2.70 43.01
CA ALA A 188 10.29 3.67 44.10
C ALA A 188 11.70 3.75 44.71
N LEU A 189 12.27 4.95 44.75
CA LEU A 189 13.54 5.17 45.44
C LEU A 189 13.37 4.71 46.90
N PRO A 190 14.33 3.95 47.47
CA PRO A 190 14.27 3.59 48.87
C PRO A 190 14.12 4.86 49.71
N GLU A 191 13.14 4.89 50.62
CA GLU A 191 12.99 6.03 51.52
C GLU A 191 14.31 6.26 52.27
N PRO A 192 14.78 7.52 52.38
CA PRO A 192 15.96 7.83 53.16
C PRO A 192 15.73 7.38 54.59
N ARG A 193 16.46 6.34 55.02
CA ARG A 193 16.45 5.88 56.40
C ARG A 193 17.15 6.96 57.22
N LEU A 194 16.37 7.77 57.96
CA LEU A 194 16.90 8.74 58.91
C LEU A 194 17.68 7.96 59.99
N GLU A 195 19.00 8.09 59.99
CA GLU A 195 19.81 7.62 61.11
C GLU A 195 19.54 8.52 62.32
N ALA A 196 19.22 7.90 63.45
CA ALA A 196 19.02 8.61 64.71
C ALA A 196 20.37 9.15 65.21
N ALA A 197 20.42 10.46 65.49
CA ALA A 197 21.56 11.15 66.07
C ALA A 197 21.77 10.83 67.55
#